data_AF-A0ABD5DI63-F1
#
_entry.id   AF-A0ABD5DI63-F1
#
_cell.length_a   1.000
_cell.length_b   1.000
_cell.length_c   1.000
_cell.angle_alpha   90.00
_cell.angle_beta   90.00
_cell.angle_gamma   90.00
#
_symmetry.space_group_name_H-M   'P 1'
#
loop_
_entity.id
_entity.type
_entity.pdbx_description
1 polymer ?
#
loop_
_entity_poly.entity_id
_entity_poly.type
_entity_poly.pdbx_seq_one_letter_code
_entity_poly.pdbx_strand_id
1 'polypeptide(L)'
;LSAKPVIDILIEVANLEELDSLNQAMEGVGYTVRGENGILNRRYFTKGGNQRSHHIHAFTTGDAQIIKHLAFRDYLIKHNDVAIQYA
;
A
#
# COMPACT_ATOMS: atom_id res chain seq x y z
N LEU A 1 -10.41 -3.83 -15.11
CA LEU A 1 -10.68 -4.33 -13.75
C LEU A 1 -11.59 -3.34 -13.05
N SER A 2 -12.79 -3.75 -12.64
CA SER A 2 -13.65 -2.92 -11.78
C SER A 2 -13.03 -2.87 -10.39
N ALA A 3 -12.99 -1.70 -9.76
CA ALA A 3 -12.38 -1.54 -8.44
C ALA A 3 -13.00 -0.34 -7.70
N LYS A 4 -12.80 -0.31 -6.38
CA LYS A 4 -13.09 0.88 -5.59
C LYS A 4 -12.19 2.05 -6.07
N PRO A 5 -12.65 3.30 -6.00
CA PRO A 5 -11.85 4.46 -6.41
C PRO A 5 -10.80 4.83 -5.35
N VAL A 6 -9.94 3.88 -5.00
CA VAL A 6 -8.84 4.03 -4.04
C VAL A 6 -7.55 3.64 -4.74
N ILE A 7 -6.53 4.50 -4.66
CA ILE A 7 -5.20 4.22 -5.20
C ILE A 7 -4.35 3.57 -4.10
N ASP A 8 -3.93 2.33 -4.33
CA ASP A 8 -2.92 1.66 -3.51
C ASP A 8 -1.52 1.94 -4.07
N ILE A 9 -0.63 2.45 -3.21
CA ILE A 9 0.75 2.81 -3.51
C ILE A 9 1.66 1.87 -2.71
N LEU A 10 2.59 1.21 -3.40
CA LEU A 10 3.62 0.38 -2.78
C LEU A 10 4.92 1.19 -2.68
N ILE A 11 5.50 1.29 -1.48
CA ILE A 11 6.78 1.96 -1.24
C ILE A 11 7.77 0.95 -0.67
N GLU A 12 8.96 0.90 -1.26
CA GLU A 12 10.11 0.17 -0.73
C GLU A 12 11.04 1.19 -0.06
N VAL A 13 11.43 0.93 1.18
CA VAL A 13 12.35 1.80 1.95
C VAL A 13 13.57 1.03 2.45
N ALA A 14 14.67 1.73 2.71
CA ALA A 14 15.86 1.10 3.30
C ALA A 14 15.69 0.84 4.81
N ASN A 15 14.98 1.71 5.52
CA ASN A 15 14.79 1.65 6.97
C ASN A 15 13.37 2.13 7.33
N LEU A 16 12.66 1.38 8.19
CA LEU A 16 11.30 1.76 8.63
C LEU A 16 11.30 2.82 9.72
N GLU A 17 12.30 2.87 10.58
CA GLU A 17 12.42 3.89 11.63
C GLU A 17 12.61 5.29 11.02
N GLU A 18 13.34 5.40 9.91
CA GLU A 18 13.46 6.64 9.15
C GLU A 18 12.09 7.07 8.58
N LEU A 19 11.33 6.13 8.03
CA LEU A 19 9.97 6.39 7.58
C LEU A 19 9.05 6.77 8.75
N ASP A 20 9.19 6.13 9.91
CA ASP A 20 8.43 6.43 11.12
C ASP A 20 8.72 7.85 11.63
N SER A 21 9.95 8.34 11.45
CA SER A 21 10.30 9.72 11.79
C SER A 21 9.54 10.76 10.96
N LEU A 22 8.99 10.37 9.80
CA LEU A 22 8.19 11.21 8.92
C LEU A 22 6.68 11.12 9.19
N ASN A 23 6.24 10.39 10.21
CA ASN A 23 4.82 10.21 10.53
C ASN A 23 4.07 11.54 10.67
N GLN A 24 4.63 12.53 11.38
CA GLN A 24 4.01 13.85 11.53
C GLN A 24 3.90 14.61 10.20
N ALA A 25 4.90 14.46 9.32
CA ALA A 25 4.85 15.08 7.99
C ALA A 25 3.76 14.44 7.11
N MET A 26 3.61 13.11 7.19
CA MET A 26 2.56 12.36 6.51
C MET A 26 1.16 12.78 6.99
N GLU A 27 0.99 12.97 8.31
CA GLU A 27 -0.24 13.52 8.89
C GLU A 27 -0.52 14.94 8.42
N GLY A 28 0.51 15.78 8.35
CA GLY A 28 0.42 17.16 7.86
C GLY A 28 -0.09 17.28 6.42
N VAL A 29 0.13 16.26 5.58
CA VAL A 29 -0.41 16.20 4.20
C VAL A 29 -1.69 15.36 4.09
N GLY A 30 -2.30 15.01 5.22
CA GLY A 30 -3.65 14.43 5.32
C GLY A 30 -3.71 12.90 5.31
N TYR A 31 -2.59 12.20 5.53
CA TYR A 31 -2.64 10.77 5.81
C TYR A 31 -2.92 10.48 7.29
N THR A 32 -3.50 9.32 7.56
CA THR A 32 -3.57 8.71 8.89
C THR A 32 -2.52 7.61 8.97
N VAL A 33 -1.64 7.68 9.97
CA VAL A 33 -0.66 6.64 10.26
C VAL A 33 -1.35 5.47 10.95
N ARG A 34 -1.19 4.26 10.42
CA ARG A 34 -1.82 3.03 10.95
C ARG A 34 -0.80 2.03 11.49
N GLY A 35 0.50 2.32 11.36
CA GLY A 35 1.57 1.37 11.69
C GLY A 35 1.44 0.09 10.85
N GLU A 36 1.62 -1.06 11.48
CA GLU A 36 1.53 -2.38 10.82
C GLU A 36 0.11 -2.75 10.40
N ASN A 37 -0.88 -2.42 11.24
CA ASN A 37 -2.29 -2.69 11.02
C ASN A 37 -2.56 -4.16 10.60
N GLY A 38 -1.98 -5.12 11.34
CA GLY A 38 -2.18 -6.55 11.15
C GLY A 38 -1.25 -7.23 10.13
N ILE A 39 -0.32 -6.49 9.51
CA ILE A 39 0.73 -7.06 8.65
C ILE A 39 2.08 -6.67 9.24
N LEU A 40 2.84 -7.68 9.70
CA LEU A 40 4.16 -7.51 10.28
C LEU A 40 5.07 -6.68 9.35
N ASN A 41 5.85 -5.77 9.93
CA ASN A 41 6.80 -4.89 9.25
C ASN A 41 6.21 -3.92 8.22
N ARG A 42 4.88 -3.82 8.09
CA ARG A 42 4.26 -2.80 7.24
C ARG A 42 4.31 -1.43 7.93
N ARG A 43 4.44 -0.37 7.14
CA ARG A 43 3.91 0.96 7.50
C ARG A 43 2.78 1.31 6.57
N TYR A 44 1.60 1.44 7.17
CA TYR A 44 0.35 1.64 6.45
C TYR A 44 -0.16 3.05 6.67
N PHE A 45 -0.41 3.77 5.59
CA PHE A 45 -0.97 5.12 5.62
C PHE A 45 -2.25 5.19 4.81
N THR A 46 -3.26 5.87 5.31
CA THR A 46 -4.56 6.01 4.63
C THR A 46 -4.97 7.47 4.49
N LYS A 47 -5.50 7.89 3.34
CA LYS A 47 -5.99 9.26 3.10
C LYS A 47 -7.44 9.27 2.65
N GLY A 48 -8.15 10.37 2.96
CA GLY A 48 -9.54 10.61 2.55
C GLY A 48 -10.61 10.27 3.60
N GLY A 49 -10.22 9.78 4.79
CA GLY A 49 -11.15 9.48 5.87
C GLY A 49 -12.25 8.49 5.44
N ASN A 50 -13.51 8.90 5.56
CA ASN A 50 -14.66 8.08 5.13
C ASN A 50 -14.71 7.90 3.60
N GLN A 51 -14.25 8.88 2.84
CA GLN A 51 -14.09 8.83 1.39
C GLN A 51 -12.63 8.47 1.06
N ARG A 52 -12.23 7.26 1.49
CA ARG A 52 -10.88 6.73 1.24
C ARG A 52 -10.49 6.96 -0.21
N SER A 53 -9.30 7.52 -0.40
CA SER A 53 -8.77 7.87 -1.72
C SER A 53 -7.41 7.26 -1.99
N HIS A 54 -6.57 7.16 -0.96
CA HIS A 54 -5.21 6.60 -1.11
C HIS A 54 -4.87 5.70 0.05
N HIS A 55 -4.13 4.65 -0.26
CA HIS A 55 -3.46 3.77 0.67
C HIS A 55 -1.97 3.70 0.30
N ILE A 56 -1.10 3.76 1.30
CA ILE A 56 0.32 3.49 1.12
C ILE A 56 0.65 2.25 1.94
N HIS A 57 1.27 1.27 1.31
CA HIS A 57 1.88 0.10 1.95
C HIS A 57 3.39 0.24 1.77
N ALA A 58 4.10 0.50 2.87
CA ALA A 58 5.54 0.59 2.87
C ALA A 58 6.18 -0.60 3.59
N PHE A 59 7.26 -1.11 3.02
CA PHE A 59 8.05 -2.23 3.54
C PHE A 59 9.54 -1.98 3.35
N THR A 60 10.38 -2.67 4.13
CA THR A 60 11.83 -2.64 3.91
C THR A 60 12.21 -3.33 2.62
N THR A 61 13.34 -2.91 2.06
CA THR A 61 13.92 -3.52 0.87
C THR A 61 14.08 -5.03 1.05
N GLY A 62 13.59 -5.80 0.08
CA GLY A 62 13.63 -7.27 0.11
C GLY A 62 12.53 -7.96 0.92
N ASP A 63 11.57 -7.23 1.50
CA ASP A 63 10.42 -7.84 2.16
C ASP A 63 9.54 -8.62 1.15
N ALA A 64 9.12 -9.83 1.53
CA ALA A 64 8.32 -10.71 0.68
C ALA A 64 6.95 -10.10 0.28
N GLN A 65 6.43 -9.15 1.06
CA GLN A 65 5.20 -8.43 0.72
C GLN A 65 5.36 -7.62 -0.56
N ILE A 66 6.55 -7.06 -0.84
CA ILE A 66 6.80 -6.30 -2.07
C ILE A 66 6.59 -7.20 -3.29
N ILE A 67 7.22 -8.38 -3.28
CA ILE A 67 7.08 -9.37 -4.34
C ILE A 67 5.62 -9.81 -4.48
N LYS A 68 4.92 -10.04 -3.37
CA LYS A 68 3.51 -10.45 -3.39
C LYS A 68 2.61 -9.41 -4.06
N HIS A 69 2.79 -8.12 -3.77
CA HIS A 69 1.99 -7.05 -4.37
C HIS A 69 2.27 -6.92 -5.87
N LEU A 70 3.55 -6.94 -6.27
CA LEU A 70 3.95 -6.86 -7.67
C LEU A 70 3.46 -8.07 -8.46
N ALA A 71 3.66 -9.29 -7.94
CA ALA A 71 3.23 -10.53 -8.59
C ALA A 71 1.70 -10.55 -8.79
N PHE A 72 0.93 -10.10 -7.79
CA PHE A 72 -0.53 -10.01 -7.92
C PHE A 72 -0.95 -9.06 -9.04
N ARG A 73 -0.39 -7.84 -9.05
CA ARG A 73 -0.65 -6.83 -10.09
C ARG A 73 -0.28 -7.38 -11.47
N ASP A 74 0.93 -7.87 -11.63
CA ASP A 74 1.47 -8.30 -12.92
C ASP A 74 0.73 -9.53 -13.45
N TYR A 75 0.29 -10.43 -12.56
CA TYR A 75 -0.55 -11.57 -12.94
C TYR A 75 -1.89 -11.11 -13.49
N LEU A 76 -2.61 -10.21 -12.80
CA LEU A 76 -3.91 -9.72 -13.29
C LEU A 76 -3.78 -8.91 -14.58
N ILE A 77 -2.68 -8.18 -14.78
CA ILE A 77 -2.40 -7.49 -16.05
C ILE A 77 -2.24 -8.51 -17.20
N LYS A 78 -1.55 -9.62 -16.94
CA LYS A 78 -1.24 -10.63 -17.97
C LYS A 78 -2.42 -11.58 -18.26
N HIS A 79 -3.31 -11.80 -17.29
CA HIS A 79 -4.39 -12.78 -17.34
C HIS A 79 -5.77 -12.09 -17.29
N ASN A 80 -6.23 -11.59 -18.43
CA ASN A 80 -7.45 -10.78 -18.51
C ASN A 80 -8.72 -11.56 -18.11
N ASP A 81 -8.79 -12.86 -18.39
CA ASP A 81 -9.86 -13.75 -17.96
C ASP A 81 -9.96 -13.81 -16.42
N VAL A 82 -8.81 -13.95 -15.74
CA VAL A 82 -8.76 -13.92 -14.28
C VAL A 82 -9.07 -12.53 -13.73
N ALA A 83 -8.61 -11.47 -14.39
CA ALA A 83 -8.94 -10.10 -14.00
C ALA A 83 -10.44 -9.79 -14.11
N ILE A 84 -11.14 -10.37 -15.09
CA ILE A 84 -12.60 -10.26 -15.20
C ILE A 84 -13.28 -11.04 -14.07
N GLN A 85 -12.80 -12.24 -13.73
CA GLN A 85 -13.35 -13.04 -12.62
C GLN A 85 -13.15 -12.36 -11.25
N TYR A 86 -12.06 -11.61 -11.08
CA TYR A 86 -11.74 -10.90 -9.85
C TYR A 86 -12.55 -9.61 -9.64
N ALA A 87 -13.03 -8.99 -10.73
CA ALA A 87 -13.72 -7.68 -10.76
C ALA A 87 -15.06 -7.69 -10.02
#